data_AF-A0A8K0KCL9-F1
#
_entry.id   AF-A0A8K0KCL9-F1
#
_cell.length_a   1.000
_cell.length_b   1.000
_cell.length_c   1.000
_cell.angle_alpha   90.00
_cell.angle_beta   90.00
_cell.angle_gamma   90.00
#
_symmetry.space_group_name_H-M   'P 1'
#
loop_
_entity.id
_entity.type
_entity.pdbx_description
1 polymer ?
#
loop_
_entity_poly.entity_id
_entity_poly.type
_entity_poly.pdbx_seq_one_letter_code
_entity_poly.pdbx_strand_id
1 'polypeptide(L)'
;MLTPIRKPITPQDRLFNESHIRTRNVIERLFGVWKRRFPVLALGIRLSIDTAMAVVVACAMLHNVAVNAKEEEPAKDPMVAEIDCYGNIETNEFEDGEQLGREPFLAYFYKLLCNKAKK
;
A
#
# COMPACT_ATOMS: atom_id res chain seq x y z
N MET A 1 8.66 -6.37 -13.02
CA MET A 1 8.90 -7.11 -11.76
C MET A 1 9.71 -8.35 -12.09
N LEU A 2 10.86 -8.57 -11.44
CA LEU A 2 11.63 -9.81 -11.63
C LEU A 2 10.94 -10.96 -10.91
N THR A 3 10.89 -12.14 -11.54
CA THR A 3 10.22 -13.32 -10.98
C THR A 3 11.23 -14.17 -10.20
N PRO A 4 10.94 -14.58 -8.96
CA PRO A 4 11.83 -15.47 -8.21
C PRO A 4 11.95 -16.83 -8.89
N ILE A 5 13.13 -17.44 -8.81
CA ILE A 5 13.42 -18.77 -9.34
C ILE A 5 12.68 -19.80 -8.48
N ARG A 6 11.68 -20.49 -9.04
CA ARG A 6 10.76 -21.38 -8.30
C ARG A 6 11.44 -22.61 -7.69
N LYS A 7 12.49 -23.13 -8.32
CA LYS A 7 13.29 -24.27 -7.84
C LYS A 7 14.77 -23.89 -7.89
N PRO A 8 15.30 -23.23 -6.84
CA PRO A 8 16.71 -22.86 -6.81
C PRO A 8 17.56 -24.10 -6.52
N ILE A 9 18.16 -24.66 -7.58
CA ILE A 9 19.01 -25.85 -7.50
C ILE A 9 20.45 -25.43 -7.21
N THR A 10 20.90 -24.34 -7.84
CA THR A 10 22.29 -23.86 -7.71
C THR A 10 22.44 -22.87 -6.54
N PRO A 11 23.65 -22.73 -5.98
CA PRO A 11 23.93 -21.67 -5.00
C PRO A 11 23.64 -20.26 -5.54
N GLN A 12 23.88 -20.01 -6.84
CA GLN A 12 23.59 -18.72 -7.46
C GLN A 12 22.09 -18.41 -7.45
N ASP A 13 21.23 -19.41 -7.73
CA ASP A 13 19.77 -19.21 -7.71
C ASP A 13 19.26 -18.81 -6.32
N ARG A 14 19.85 -19.40 -5.27
CA ARG A 14 19.50 -19.08 -3.87
C ARG A 14 19.89 -17.66 -3.52
N LEU A 15 21.11 -17.24 -3.87
CA LEU A 15 21.59 -15.87 -3.64
C LEU A 15 20.76 -14.85 -4.42
N PHE A 16 20.38 -15.16 -5.66
CA PHE A 16 19.48 -14.33 -6.46
C PHE A 16 18.14 -14.15 -5.74
N ASN A 17 17.47 -15.24 -5.36
CA ASN A 17 16.19 -15.16 -4.65
C ASN A 17 16.29 -14.42 -3.32
N GLU A 18 17.36 -14.63 -2.55
CA GLU A 18 17.58 -13.92 -1.29
C GLU A 18 17.70 -12.42 -1.50
N SER A 19 18.55 -11.99 -2.44
CA SER A 19 18.72 -10.57 -2.78
C SER A 19 17.41 -9.95 -3.31
N HIS A 20 16.65 -10.71 -4.09
CA HIS A 20 15.37 -10.29 -4.62
C HIS A 20 14.33 -10.08 -3.52
N ILE A 21 14.18 -11.06 -2.61
CA ILE A 21 13.28 -10.97 -1.44
C ILE A 21 13.67 -9.79 -0.55
N ARG A 22 14.96 -9.61 -0.27
CA ARG A 22 15.45 -8.51 0.56
C ARG A 22 15.06 -7.15 -0.03
N THR A 23 15.24 -6.98 -1.33
CA THR A 23 14.87 -5.75 -2.04
C THR A 23 13.36 -5.52 -2.01
N ARG A 24 12.57 -6.56 -2.29
CA ARG A 24 11.10 -6.48 -2.28
C ARG A 24 10.55 -6.11 -0.90
N ASN A 25 11.09 -6.71 0.16
CA ASN A 25 10.67 -6.44 1.53
C ASN A 25 10.87 -4.97 1.93
N VAL A 26 11.93 -4.30 1.44
CA VAL A 26 12.15 -2.88 1.72
C VAL A 26 11.06 -2.03 1.07
N ILE A 27 10.73 -2.31 -0.20
CA ILE A 27 9.71 -1.57 -0.96
C ILE A 27 8.31 -1.83 -0.39
N GLU A 28 7.98 -3.07 -0.07
CA GLU A 28 6.69 -3.44 0.55
C GLU A 28 6.50 -2.75 1.90
N ARG A 29 7.55 -2.69 2.72
CA ARG A 29 7.52 -1.96 4.01
C ARG A 29 7.31 -0.46 3.79
N LEU A 30 8.02 0.14 2.84
CA LEU A 30 7.87 1.57 2.50
C LEU A 30 6.43 1.90 2.09
N PHE A 31 5.86 1.14 1.16
CA PHE A 31 4.48 1.35 0.74
C PHE A 31 3.48 1.08 1.86
N GLY A 32 3.75 0.10 2.73
CA GLY A 32 2.95 -0.14 3.92
C GLY A 32 2.94 1.06 4.89
N VAL A 33 4.06 1.77 5.05
CA VAL A 33 4.11 3.03 5.83
C VAL A 33 3.31 4.13 5.13
N TRP A 34 3.50 4.29 3.83
CA TRP A 34 2.83 5.34 3.05
C TRP A 34 1.32 5.20 3.04
N LYS A 35 0.79 3.99 2.85
CA LYS A 35 -0.65 3.71 2.86
C LYS A 35 -1.30 3.97 4.21
N ARG A 36 -0.59 3.70 5.31
CA ARG A 36 -1.07 4.00 6.68
C ARG A 36 -1.01 5.50 7.00
N ARG A 37 0.01 6.20 6.51
CA ARG A 37 0.16 7.65 6.69
C ARG A 37 -0.80 8.45 5.80
N PHE A 38 -1.02 7.98 4.58
CA PHE A 38 -1.87 8.58 3.56
C PHE A 38 -2.90 7.56 3.06
N PRO A 39 -4.04 7.42 3.76
CA PRO A 39 -5.13 6.51 3.36
C PRO A 39 -5.58 6.61 1.91
N VAL A 40 -5.42 7.79 1.28
CA VAL A 40 -5.71 8.01 -0.14
C VAL A 40 -4.97 7.02 -1.07
N LEU A 41 -3.80 6.53 -0.65
CA LEU A 41 -3.01 5.54 -1.39
C LEU A 41 -3.48 4.09 -1.17
N ALA A 42 -4.24 3.83 -0.11
CA ALA A 42 -4.81 2.51 0.19
C ALA A 42 -6.22 2.36 -0.40
N LEU A 43 -7.02 3.43 -0.37
CA LEU A 43 -8.45 3.41 -0.70
C LEU A 43 -8.75 3.48 -2.22
N GLY A 44 -7.72 3.74 -3.04
CA GLY A 44 -7.86 4.00 -4.47
C GLY A 44 -8.22 5.46 -4.78
N ILE A 45 -7.56 6.03 -5.81
CA ILE A 45 -7.72 7.42 -6.21
C ILE A 45 -8.75 7.52 -7.35
N ARG A 46 -9.87 8.21 -7.12
CA ARG A 46 -10.92 8.46 -8.13
C ARG A 46 -10.76 9.83 -8.80
N LEU A 47 -9.53 10.28 -8.99
CA LEU A 47 -9.21 11.53 -9.63
C LEU A 47 -8.69 11.26 -11.06
N SER A 48 -8.63 12.29 -11.90
CA SER A 48 -7.96 12.17 -13.20
C SER A 48 -6.50 11.74 -12.99
N ILE A 49 -5.92 11.05 -13.97
CA ILE A 49 -4.55 10.50 -13.87
C ILE A 49 -3.55 11.62 -13.51
N ASP A 50 -3.66 12.79 -14.15
CA ASP A 50 -2.79 13.94 -13.88
C ASP A 50 -2.85 14.38 -12.42
N THR A 51 -4.06 14.50 -11.87
CA THR A 51 -4.27 14.84 -10.46
C THR A 51 -3.85 13.72 -9.51
N ALA A 52 -4.03 12.45 -9.89
CA ALA A 52 -3.59 11.31 -9.09
C ALA A 52 -2.06 11.28 -8.98
N MET A 53 -1.34 11.54 -10.07
CA MET A 53 0.11 11.68 -10.07
C MET A 53 0.56 12.82 -9.16
N ALA A 54 -0.10 13.98 -9.23
CA ALA A 54 0.18 15.11 -8.34
C ALA A 54 -0.03 14.74 -6.87
N VAL A 55 -1.10 13.99 -6.54
CA VAL A 55 -1.36 13.51 -5.17
C VAL A 55 -0.25 12.57 -4.70
N VAL A 56 0.19 11.61 -5.52
CA VAL A 56 1.28 10.69 -5.17
C VAL A 56 2.58 11.45 -4.90
N VAL A 57 2.92 12.44 -5.74
CA VAL A 57 4.11 13.29 -5.54
C VAL A 57 3.98 14.12 -4.27
N ALA A 58 2.81 14.72 -4.00
CA ALA A 58 2.58 15.47 -2.77
C ALA A 58 2.72 14.58 -1.52
N CYS A 59 2.20 13.35 -1.55
CA CYS A 59 2.41 12.36 -0.48
C CYS A 59 3.90 12.05 -0.27
N ALA A 60 4.69 11.94 -1.34
CA ALA A 60 6.13 11.72 -1.26
C ALA A 60 6.85 12.89 -0.56
N MET A 61 6.52 14.11 -0.96
CA MET A 61 7.09 15.32 -0.38
C MET A 61 6.72 15.44 1.11
N LEU A 62 5.45 15.23 1.45
CA LEU A 62 4.98 15.25 2.83
C LEU A 62 5.63 14.15 3.68
N HIS A 63 5.85 12.97 3.11
CA HIS A 63 6.58 11.90 3.79
C HIS A 63 8.01 12.31 4.12
N ASN A 64 8.73 12.90 3.17
CA ASN A 64 10.10 13.37 3.39
C ASN A 64 10.17 14.45 4.48
N VAL A 65 9.20 15.36 4.50
CA VAL A 65 9.09 16.37 5.57
C VAL A 65 8.86 15.70 6.92
N ALA A 66 7.94 14.74 7.03
CA ALA A 66 7.68 14.01 8.26
C ALA A 66 8.91 13.23 8.76
N VAL A 67 9.67 12.60 7.86
CA VAL A 67 10.92 11.91 8.18
C VAL A 67 11.96 12.91 8.71
N ASN A 68 12.10 14.06 8.07
CA ASN A 68 13.03 15.10 8.52
C ASN A 68 12.62 15.69 9.88
N ALA A 69 11.32 15.81 10.13
CA ALA A 69 10.76 16.22 11.41
C ALA A 69 10.84 15.14 12.51
N LYS A 70 11.34 13.94 12.18
CA LYS A 70 11.40 12.76 13.08
C LYS A 70 10.04 12.41 13.68
N GLU A 71 8.97 12.58 12.91
CA GLU A 71 7.66 12.13 13.32
C GLU A 71 7.65 10.61 13.48
N GLU A 72 6.94 10.12 14.50
CA GLU A 72 6.72 8.69 14.66
C GLU A 72 6.00 8.11 13.44
N GLU A 73 6.40 6.90 13.06
CA GLU A 73 5.66 6.15 12.05
C GLU A 73 4.25 5.87 12.55
N PRO A 74 3.24 5.87 11.66
CA PRO A 74 1.90 5.45 12.06
C PRO A 74 1.96 4.04 12.67
N ALA A 75 1.03 3.69 13.56
CA ALA A 75 0.93 2.33 14.07
C ALA A 75 0.57 1.35 12.94
N LYS A 76 0.98 0.09 13.05
CA LYS A 76 0.57 -0.96 12.09
C LYS A 76 -0.92 -1.23 12.31
N ASP A 77 -1.76 -0.79 11.37
CA ASP A 77 -3.19 -1.11 11.40
C ASP A 77 -3.44 -2.40 10.61
N PRO A 78 -3.88 -3.50 11.24
CA PRO A 78 -4.17 -4.76 10.54
C PRO A 78 -5.19 -4.58 9.41
N MET A 79 -6.07 -3.59 9.50
CA MET A 79 -7.10 -3.36 8.49
C MET A 79 -6.56 -2.77 7.18
N VAL A 80 -5.41 -2.08 7.22
CA VAL A 80 -4.74 -1.62 5.99
C VAL A 80 -4.10 -2.79 5.26
N ALA A 81 -3.61 -3.80 5.99
CA ALA A 81 -3.11 -5.03 5.39
C ALA A 81 -4.23 -5.85 4.74
N GLU A 82 -5.43 -5.87 5.33
CA GLU A 82 -6.61 -6.50 4.72
C GLU A 82 -7.01 -5.80 3.42
N ILE A 83 -7.06 -4.46 3.41
CA ILE A 83 -7.37 -3.65 2.20
C ILE A 83 -6.39 -3.93 1.05
N ASP A 84 -5.09 -4.03 1.35
CA ASP A 84 -4.04 -4.28 0.35
C ASP A 84 -4.19 -5.62 -0.38
N CYS A 85 -4.79 -6.62 0.26
CA CYS A 85 -5.07 -7.92 -0.36
C CYS A 85 -6.21 -7.86 -1.39
N TYR A 86 -7.17 -6.94 -1.26
CA TYR A 86 -8.30 -6.78 -2.18
C TYR A 86 -7.97 -5.91 -3.40
N GLY A 87 -7.03 -4.96 -3.28
CA GLY A 87 -6.63 -4.04 -4.35
C GLY A 87 -5.78 -4.64 -5.48
N ASN A 88 -5.37 -5.91 -5.37
CA ASN A 88 -4.55 -6.62 -6.37
C ASN A 88 -5.37 -7.45 -7.37
N ILE A 89 -6.71 -7.33 -7.40
CA ILE A 89 -7.50 -7.86 -8.50
C ILE A 89 -7.21 -6.98 -9.71
N GLU A 90 -6.49 -7.53 -10.69
CA GLU A 90 -6.20 -6.88 -11.95
C GLU A 90 -7.50 -6.27 -12.53
N THR A 91 -7.41 -5.06 -13.06
CA THR A 91 -8.50 -4.34 -13.74
C THR A 91 -8.91 -4.99 -15.07
N ASN A 92 -8.92 -6.32 -15.14
CA ASN A 92 -9.43 -7.09 -16.26
C ASN A 92 -10.72 -7.76 -15.80
N GLU A 93 -11.79 -7.52 -16.57
CA GLU A 93 -13.14 -8.06 -16.43
C GLU A 93 -14.05 -7.23 -15.51
N PHE A 94 -14.48 -6.09 -16.05
CA PHE A 94 -15.76 -5.51 -15.70
C PHE A 94 -16.83 -6.32 -16.44
N GLU A 95 -17.52 -7.24 -15.77
CA GLU A 95 -18.95 -7.52 -15.97
C GLU A 95 -19.58 -7.87 -14.61
N ASP A 96 -20.81 -7.42 -14.43
CA ASP A 96 -21.73 -7.67 -13.32
C ASP A 96 -21.38 -7.07 -11.95
N GLY A 97 -21.69 -5.78 -11.80
CA GLY A 97 -22.85 -5.37 -10.98
C GLY A 97 -22.93 -5.71 -9.48
N GLU A 98 -21.95 -6.34 -8.85
CA GLU A 98 -22.02 -6.67 -7.42
C GLU A 98 -21.01 -5.87 -6.60
N GLN A 99 -21.51 -5.14 -5.61
CA GLN A 99 -20.78 -4.18 -4.77
C GLN A 99 -19.81 -4.84 -3.77
N LEU A 100 -18.99 -5.80 -4.20
CA LEU A 100 -18.22 -6.64 -3.27
C LEU A 100 -16.92 -6.00 -2.73
N GLY A 101 -16.63 -4.74 -3.04
CA GLY A 101 -15.32 -4.14 -2.78
C GLY A 101 -15.26 -2.89 -1.91
N ARG A 102 -16.33 -2.47 -1.21
CA ARG A 102 -16.33 -1.18 -0.47
C ARG A 102 -16.49 -1.27 1.05
N GLU A 103 -17.03 -2.37 1.56
CA GLU A 103 -17.24 -2.57 3.00
C GLU A 103 -15.95 -2.44 3.85
N PRO A 104 -14.81 -3.09 3.51
CA PRO A 104 -13.59 -2.96 4.32
C PRO A 104 -13.01 -1.53 4.27
N PHE A 105 -13.19 -0.83 3.15
CA PHE A 105 -12.75 0.55 2.95
C PHE A 105 -13.60 1.54 3.78
N LEU A 106 -14.92 1.33 3.80
CA LEU A 106 -15.86 2.15 4.55
C LEU A 106 -15.66 1.96 6.06
N ALA A 107 -15.48 0.71 6.51
CA ALA A 107 -15.13 0.39 7.89
C ALA A 107 -13.81 1.08 8.32
N TYR A 108 -12.82 1.14 7.43
CA TYR A 108 -11.57 1.88 7.66
C TYR A 108 -11.77 3.37 7.85
N PHE A 109 -12.57 3.97 6.98
CA PHE A 109 -12.84 5.40 7.09
C PHE A 109 -13.61 5.74 8.37
N TYR A 110 -14.64 4.96 8.71
CA TYR A 110 -15.40 5.15 9.96
C TYR A 110 -14.50 4.99 11.20
N LYS A 111 -13.61 3.99 11.24
CA LYS A 111 -12.63 3.82 12.33
C LYS A 111 -11.69 5.03 12.42
N LEU A 112 -11.21 5.54 11.29
CA LEU A 112 -10.31 6.70 11.25
C LEU A 112 -10.99 7.96 11.77
N LEU A 113 -12.25 8.20 11.38
CA LEU A 113 -13.07 9.31 11.88
C LEU A 113 -13.33 9.19 13.38
N CYS A 114 -13.72 8.01 13.85
CA CYS A 114 -13.99 7.74 15.27
C CYS A 114 -12.75 7.86 16.16
N ASN A 115 -11.55 7.55 15.65
CA ASN A 115 -10.30 7.69 16.39
C ASN A 115 -9.80 9.14 16.45
N LYS A 116 -10.05 9.95 15.41
CA LYS A 116 -9.75 11.40 15.45
C LYS A 116 -10.69 12.17 16.38
N ALA A 117 -11.91 11.69 16.62
CA ALA A 117 -12.88 12.34 17.49
C ALA A 117 -12.62 12.14 19.00
N LYS A 118 -11.63 11.31 19.38
CA LYS A 118 -11.34 10.94 20.79
C LYS A 118 -10.07 11.59 21.35
N LYS A 119 -9.48 12.56 20.67
CA LYS A 119 -8.29 13.30 21.09
C LYS A 119 -8.61 14.78 21.12
#